data_AF-A0A352VDX1-F1
#
_entry.id   AF-A0A352VDX1-F1
#
_cell.length_a   1.000
_cell.length_b   1.000
_cell.length_c   1.000
_cell.angle_alpha   90.00
_cell.angle_beta   90.00
_cell.angle_gamma   90.00
#
_symmetry.space_group_name_H-M   'P 1'
#
loop_
_entity.id
_entity.type
_entity.pdbx_description
1 polymer ?
#
loop_
_entity_poly.entity_id
_entity_poly.type
_entity_poly.pdbx_seq_one_letter_code
_entity_poly.pdbx_strand_id
1 'polypeptide(L)' 'MRKNYYNQDPRWITGKFGKCKKCGISLTGKKTLYYPIGKSVFCEKCGESEYNAFSASVQDENFYNSQYSSY' A
#
# COMPACT_ATOMS: atom_id res chain seq x y z
N MET A 1 1.06 8.81 -24.99
CA MET A 1 1.36 7.69 -24.09
C MET A 1 0.66 7.96 -22.76
N ARG A 2 -0.35 7.16 -22.40
CA ARG A 2 -1.09 7.34 -21.14
C ARG A 2 -0.14 7.01 -19.99
N LYS A 3 0.20 8.00 -19.17
CA LYS A 3 0.93 7.79 -17.92
C LYS A 3 0.06 6.90 -17.02
N ASN A 4 0.38 5.61 -16.98
CA ASN A 4 -0.19 4.68 -16.00
C ASN A 4 0.44 5.00 -14.64
N TYR A 5 -0.01 6.10 -14.03
CA TYR A 5 0.36 6.47 -12.67
C TYR A 5 -0.04 5.34 -11.72
N TYR A 6 0.95 4.62 -11.17
CA TYR A 6 1.01 4.13 -9.78
C TYR A 6 -0.34 3.94 -9.07
N ASN A 7 -1.24 3.13 -9.64
CA ASN A 7 -2.59 2.93 -9.13
C ASN A 7 -2.69 1.68 -8.22
N GLN A 8 -1.56 1.05 -7.95
CA GLN A 8 -1.46 -0.20 -7.18
C GLN A 8 -0.69 -0.03 -5.87
N ASP A 9 -0.11 1.14 -5.62
CA ASP A 9 0.64 1.37 -4.41
C ASP A 9 -0.26 1.66 -3.21
N PRO A 10 0.09 1.12 -2.03
CA PRO A 10 -0.61 1.42 -0.81
C PRO A 10 -0.50 2.91 -0.48
N ARG A 11 -1.63 3.50 -0.11
CA ARG A 11 -1.71 4.94 0.15
C ARG A 11 -2.45 5.24 1.43
N TRP A 12 -1.98 6.26 2.13
CA TRP A 12 -2.64 6.76 3.33
C TRP A 12 -3.86 7.61 2.94
N ILE A 13 -5.03 7.19 3.42
CA ILE A 13 -6.30 7.90 3.25
C ILE A 13 -6.95 8.11 4.62
N THR A 14 -7.84 9.11 4.70
CA THR A 14 -8.70 9.25 5.87
C THR A 14 -9.90 8.32 5.73
N GLY A 15 -10.03 7.37 6.66
CA GLY A 15 -11.14 6.43 6.68
C GLY A 15 -12.45 7.16 6.94
N LYS A 16 -13.40 7.11 6.01
CA LYS A 16 -14.76 7.65 6.24
C LYS A 16 -15.68 6.61 6.89
N PHE A 17 -15.45 5.33 6.60
CA PHE A 17 -16.19 4.19 7.12
C PHE A 17 -15.34 2.93 6.96
N GLY A 18 -15.60 1.92 7.80
CA GLY A 18 -14.94 0.61 7.70
C GLY A 18 -14.17 0.20 8.95
N LYS A 19 -13.64 -1.02 8.92
CA LYS A 19 -12.86 -1.63 10.00
C LYS A 19 -11.52 -2.11 9.47
N CYS A 20 -10.49 -2.09 10.32
CA CYS A 20 -9.20 -2.66 9.96
C CYS A 20 -9.33 -4.16 9.70
N LYS A 21 -8.77 -4.64 8.58
CA LYS A 21 -8.78 -6.07 8.24
C LYS A 21 -8.04 -6.96 9.26
N LYS A 22 -7.04 -6.40 9.96
CA LYS A 22 -6.16 -7.13 10.89
C LYS A 22 -6.67 -7.13 12.33
N CYS A 23 -7.05 -5.96 12.87
CA CYS A 23 -7.46 -5.81 14.27
C CYS A 23 -8.94 -5.48 14.48
N GLY A 24 -9.72 -5.28 13.40
CA GLY A 24 -11.15 -4.99 13.49
C GLY A 24 -11.52 -3.60 14.01
N ILE A 25 -10.55 -2.74 14.34
CA ILE A 25 -10.82 -1.41 14.89
C ILE A 25 -11.54 -0.51 13.86
N SER A 26 -12.43 0.36 14.34
CA SER A 26 -13.10 1.35 13.49
C SER A 26 -12.11 2.35 12.92
N LEU A 27 -12.23 2.57 11.61
CA LEU A 27 -11.35 3.42 10.80
C LEU A 27 -11.93 4.82 10.54
N THR A 28 -13.18 5.05 10.94
CA THR A 28 -13.89 6.32 10.72
C THR A 28 -13.18 7.49 11.39
N GLY A 29 -12.86 8.52 10.61
CA GLY A 29 -12.16 9.73 11.04
C GLY A 29 -10.67 9.55 11.28
N LYS A 30 -10.10 8.36 11.03
CA LYS A 30 -8.69 8.05 11.32
C LYS A 30 -7.87 7.92 10.05
N LYS A 31 -6.56 8.09 10.20
CA LYS A 31 -5.59 7.80 9.13
C LYS A 31 -5.51 6.29 8.92
N THR A 32 -5.62 5.89 7.67
CA THR A 32 -5.73 4.47 7.28
C THR A 32 -4.97 4.18 6.02
N LEU A 33 -4.33 3.02 5.98
CA LEU A 33 -3.64 2.56 4.79
C LEU A 33 -4.64 1.82 3.90
N TYR A 34 -4.83 2.33 2.70
CA TYR A 34 -5.60 1.67 1.65
C TYR A 34 -4.65 0.96 0.70
N TYR A 35 -4.81 -0.35 0.62
CA TYR A 35 -4.14 -1.22 -0.33
C TYR A 35 -5.05 -1.48 -1.53
N PRO A 36 -4.79 -0.86 -2.69
CA PRO A 36 -5.57 -1.13 -3.91
C PRO A 36 -5.38 -2.58 -4.38
N ILE A 37 -4.15 -3.12 -4.27
CA ILE A 37 -3.88 -4.54 -4.47
C ILE A 37 -4.58 -5.31 -3.34
N GLY A 38 -5.58 -6.11 -3.68
CA GLY A 38 -6.36 -6.88 -2.70
C GLY A 38 -7.40 -6.08 -1.91
N LYS A 39 -7.69 -4.82 -2.30
CA LYS A 39 -8.76 -3.96 -1.75
C LYS A 39 -8.85 -4.00 -0.22
N SER A 40 -7.70 -3.96 0.44
CA SER A 40 -7.59 -4.14 1.90
C SER A 40 -7.35 -2.80 2.58
N VAL A 41 -7.91 -2.63 3.78
CA VAL A 41 -7.74 -1.41 4.59
C VAL A 41 -7.20 -1.74 5.97
N PHE A 42 -6.22 -0.95 6.39
CA PHE A 42 -5.54 -1.09 7.67
C PHE A 42 -5.62 0.20 8.47
N CYS A 43 -5.68 0.09 9.80
CA CYS A 43 -5.52 1.26 10.67
C CYS A 43 -4.07 1.77 10.61
N GLU A 44 -3.80 2.94 11.15
CA GLU A 44 -2.45 3.51 11.23
C GLU A 44 -1.40 2.52 11.74
N LYS A 45 -1.65 1.89 12.91
CA LYS A 45 -0.69 0.94 13.50
C LYS A 45 -0.44 -0.30 12.64
N CYS A 46 -1.50 -0.93 12.13
CA CYS A 46 -1.35 -2.14 11.32
C CYS A 46 -0.83 -1.83 9.92
N GLY A 47 -1.25 -0.70 9.35
CA GLY A 47 -0.85 -0.26 8.02
C GLY A 47 0.60 0.16 7.96
N GLU A 48 1.14 0.77 9.01
CA GLU A 48 2.56 1.16 9.04
C GLU A 48 3.49 -0.04 8.81
N SER A 49 3.21 -1.17 9.47
CA SER A 49 3.98 -2.40 9.27
C SER A 49 3.85 -2.96 7.85
N GLU A 50 2.64 -3.00 7.28
CA GLU A 50 2.42 -3.51 5.92
C GLU A 50 3.06 -2.59 4.87
N TYR A 51 2.96 -1.27 5.06
CA TYR A 51 3.57 -0.28 4.18
C TYR A 51 5.09 -0.39 4.19
N ASN A 52 5.69 -0.59 5.36
CA ASN A 52 7.13 -0.80 5.48
C ASN A 52 7.57 -2.10 4.78
N ALA A 53 6.86 -3.21 5.04
CA ALA A 53 7.15 -4.49 4.39
C ALA A 53 7.08 -4.39 2.85
N PHE A 54 6.10 -3.64 2.32
CA PHE A 54 5.99 -3.41 0.88
C PHE A 54 7.04 -2.45 0.34
N SER A 55 7.36 -1.38 1.07
CA SER A 55 8.46 -0.49 0.69
C SER A 55 9.77 -1.26 0.58
N ALA A 56 10.01 -2.21 1.50
CA ALA A 56 11.16 -3.09 1.45
C ALA A 56 11.13 -4.03 0.22
N SER A 57 9.98 -4.62 -0.11
CA SER A 57 9.87 -5.49 -1.30
C SER A 57 9.98 -4.73 -2.63
N VAL A 58 9.44 -3.51 -2.72
CA VAL A 58 9.54 -2.67 -3.94
C VAL A 58 10.98 -2.23 -4.19
N GLN A 59 11.77 -2.01 -3.13
CA GLN A 59 13.20 -1.72 -3.28
C GLN A 59 13.98 -2.89 -3.91
N ASP A 60 13.59 -4.13 -3.62
CA ASP A 60 14.24 -5.33 -4.16
C ASP A 60 13.93 -5.52 -5.66
N GLU A 61 12.65 -5.39 -6.04
CA GLU A 61 12.18 -5.53 -7.43
C GLU A 61 12.75 -4.44 -8.36
N ASN A 62 12.94 -3.22 -7.86
CA ASN A 62 13.47 -2.12 -8.66
C ASN A 62 14.98 -2.27 -8.96
N PHE A 63 15.69 -3.06 -8.16
CA PHE A 63 17.10 -3.41 -8.41
C PHE A 63 17.23 -4.45 -9.53
N TYR A 64 16.31 -5.43 -9.58
CA TYR A 64 16.36 -6.52 -10.55
C TYR A 64 15.89 -6.11 -11.95
N ASN A 65 14.95 -5.15 -12.06
CA ASN A 65 14.41 -4.72 -13.36
C ASN A 65 15.38 -3.83 -14.18
N SER A 66 16.41 -3.25 -13.56
CA SER A 66 17.40 -2.42 -14.28
C SER A 66 18.48 -3.23 -15.01
N GLN A 67 18.63 -4.52 -14.67
CA GLN A 67 19.70 -5.37 -15.21
C GLN A 67 19.31 -6.18 -16.46
N TYR A 68 18.02 -6.22 -16.84
CA TYR A 68 17.53 -7.04 -17.96
C TYR A 68 17.07 -6.25 -19.20
N SER A 69 17.29 -4.93 -19.26
CA SER A 69 16.94 -4.11 -20.43
C SER A 69 18.14 -3.79 -21.34
N SER A 70 19.06 -4.74 -21.49
CA SER A 70 20.19 -4.65 -22.41
C SER A 70 20.53 -6.03 -22.96
N TYR A 71 19.69 -6.55 -23.85
CA TYR A 71 20.08 -7.57 -24.84
C TYR A 71 19.29 -7.35 -26.12
#